data_AF-A0A976FP84-F1
#
_entry.id   AF-A0A976FP84-F1
#
_cell.length_a   1.000
_cell.length_b   1.000
_cell.length_c   1.000
_cell.angle_alpha   90.00
_cell.angle_beta   90.00
_cell.angle_gamma   90.00
#
_symmetry.space_group_name_H-M   'P 1'
#
loop_
_entity.id
_entity.type
_entity.pdbx_description
1 polymer ?
#
loop_
_entity_poly.entity_id
_entity_poly.type
_entity_poly.pdbx_seq_one_letter_code
_entity_poly.pdbx_strand_id
1 'polypeptide(L)'
;MADAENKRKFMQLLRLGVQDKIRALQLIKILFTEDEVNTDIGLKAQLADGDRQTLLPSCGTKLAEVAAWQTLAWRDAFSMAPYFLEVINNKPLRIKQVLQGELNGFGTGLTVWPAACVLIKYLEYQSAHTVKELVNSDNPFLLELGSGTGAVGISAAMLLQAGRVVLTDLDNVRFIMEANVALAQQDEAVNKHVTLQVDTYEWGLLPSENLILPSENVYPDLILVSDCILPRLYPIEPLVEALTKLSRSHTRIIISYECRHFQHFDPKQRFWELMEAKNFLLREIDTNEYHPQFIAADIEVWEIINSSERNL
;
A
#
# COMPACT_ATOMS: atom_id res chain seq x y z
N MET A 1 -7.20 -5.19 -33.00
CA MET A 1 -7.78 -3.91 -32.52
C MET A 1 -9.10 -4.12 -31.80
N ALA A 2 -10.08 -4.85 -32.37
CA ALA A 2 -11.38 -5.12 -31.72
C ALA A 2 -11.31 -5.85 -30.36
N ASP A 3 -10.35 -6.76 -30.14
CA ASP A 3 -10.21 -7.50 -28.87
C ASP A 3 -9.75 -6.59 -27.70
N ALA A 4 -8.83 -5.67 -27.96
CA ALA A 4 -8.34 -4.72 -26.97
C ALA A 4 -9.40 -3.68 -26.58
N GLU A 5 -10.21 -3.25 -27.55
CA GLU A 5 -11.32 -2.32 -27.31
C GLU A 5 -12.47 -2.99 -26.54
N ASN A 6 -12.79 -4.24 -26.86
CA ASN A 6 -13.77 -5.03 -26.11
C ASN A 6 -13.33 -5.30 -24.68
N LYS A 7 -12.06 -5.66 -24.46
CA LYS A 7 -11.49 -5.78 -23.10
C LYS A 7 -11.53 -4.47 -22.34
N ARG A 8 -11.17 -3.35 -22.97
CA ARG A 8 -11.24 -2.02 -22.35
C ARG A 8 -12.66 -1.65 -21.94
N LYS A 9 -13.64 -1.92 -22.81
CA LYS A 9 -15.07 -1.67 -22.56
C LYS A 9 -15.62 -2.58 -21.47
N PHE A 10 -15.22 -3.85 -21.45
CA PHE A 10 -15.56 -4.81 -20.39
C PHE A 10 -15.00 -4.36 -19.04
N MET A 11 -13.73 -3.98 -18.96
CA MET A 11 -13.11 -3.45 -17.75
C MET A 11 -13.73 -2.12 -17.30
N GLN A 12 -14.20 -1.29 -18.23
CA GLN A 12 -14.92 -0.05 -17.90
C GLN A 12 -16.31 -0.34 -17.31
N LEU A 13 -17.04 -1.31 -17.86
CA LEU A 13 -18.34 -1.75 -17.33
C LEU A 13 -18.19 -2.44 -15.97
N LEU A 14 -17.13 -3.23 -15.78
CA LEU A 14 -16.78 -3.82 -14.48
C LEU A 14 -16.47 -2.73 -13.44
N ARG A 15 -15.69 -1.70 -13.80
CA ARG A 15 -15.41 -0.56 -12.93
C ARG A 15 -16.68 0.15 -12.46
N LEU A 16 -17.59 0.44 -13.39
CA LEU A 16 -18.88 1.05 -13.08
C LEU A 16 -19.72 0.15 -12.15
N GLY A 17 -19.80 -1.14 -12.45
CA GLY A 17 -20.53 -2.10 -11.63
C GLY A 17 -19.97 -2.25 -10.21
N VAL A 18 -18.65 -2.21 -10.05
CA VAL A 18 -17.99 -2.26 -8.72
C VAL A 18 -18.23 -0.96 -7.95
N GLN A 19 -18.07 0.20 -8.59
CA GLN A 19 -18.32 1.50 -7.95
C GLN A 19 -19.76 1.67 -7.50
N ASP A 20 -20.73 1.23 -8.32
CA ASP A 20 -22.15 1.28 -7.97
C ASP A 20 -22.47 0.32 -6.82
N LYS A 21 -21.83 -0.86 -6.78
CA LYS A 21 -21.99 -1.82 -5.68
C LYS A 21 -21.36 -1.33 -4.37
N ILE A 22 -20.22 -0.63 -4.44
CA ILE A 22 -19.59 0.02 -3.27
C ILE A 22 -20.49 1.15 -2.74
N ARG A 23 -21.03 2.01 -3.61
CA ARG A 23 -21.99 3.05 -3.20
C ARG A 23 -23.25 2.46 -2.58
N ALA A 24 -23.79 1.38 -3.16
CA ALA A 24 -24.95 0.69 -2.61
C ALA A 24 -24.65 0.11 -1.22
N LEU A 25 -23.48 -0.49 -1.01
CA LEU A 25 -23.07 -1.01 0.30
C LEU A 25 -22.85 0.10 1.33
N GLN A 26 -22.32 1.26 0.93
CA GLN A 26 -22.18 2.44 1.79
C GLN A 26 -23.56 3.03 2.19
N LEU A 27 -24.51 3.11 1.25
CA LEU A 27 -25.88 3.53 1.51
C LEU A 27 -26.62 2.56 2.46
N ILE A 28 -26.43 1.26 2.26
CA ILE A 28 -26.97 0.23 3.14
C ILE A 28 -26.39 0.36 4.56
N LYS A 29 -25.09 0.66 4.69
CA LYS A 29 -24.45 0.86 6.00
C LYS A 29 -24.97 2.11 6.73
N ILE A 30 -25.31 3.17 5.98
CA ILE A 30 -25.95 4.39 6.52
C ILE A 30 -27.38 4.09 7.00
N LEU A 31 -28.14 3.30 6.24
CA LEU A 31 -29.49 2.87 6.63
C LEU A 31 -29.49 2.00 7.89
N PHE A 32 -28.53 1.08 8.02
CA PHE A 32 -28.42 0.22 9.21
C PHE A 32 -27.90 0.95 10.47
N THR A 33 -27.18 2.07 10.32
CA THR A 33 -26.83 2.91 11.48
C THR A 33 -27.99 3.74 12.04
N GLU A 34 -29.08 3.91 11.29
CA GLU A 34 -30.28 4.62 11.77
C GLU A 34 -31.27 3.67 12.49
N ASP A 35 -31.27 2.37 12.18
CA ASP A 35 -32.23 1.40 12.72
C ASP A 35 -31.80 0.68 14.02
N GLU A 36 -30.53 0.78 14.45
CA GLU A 36 -30.04 0.11 15.69
C GLU A 36 -30.35 0.87 17.00
N VAL A 37 -31.10 1.97 16.96
CA VAL A 37 -31.48 2.73 18.17
C VAL A 37 -32.85 2.34 18.74
N ASN A 38 -33.58 1.37 18.17
CA ASN A 38 -34.85 0.95 18.78
C ASN A 38 -35.15 -0.54 18.78
N THR A 39 -35.56 -0.97 19.97
CA THR A 39 -36.36 -2.16 20.32
C THR A 39 -35.66 -3.51 20.42
N ASP A 40 -35.06 -3.69 21.60
CA ASP A 40 -35.18 -4.89 22.42
C ASP A 40 -36.67 -5.22 22.68
N ILE A 41 -37.11 -6.47 22.43
CA ILE A 41 -38.21 -7.22 23.08
C ILE A 41 -38.36 -8.57 22.36
N GLY A 42 -38.23 -9.66 23.12
CA GLY A 42 -38.28 -11.02 22.61
C GLY A 42 -39.68 -11.57 22.31
N LEU A 43 -39.70 -12.71 21.61
CA LEU A 43 -40.80 -13.67 21.67
C LEU A 43 -40.30 -15.07 21.28
N LYS A 44 -40.49 -16.01 22.22
CA LYS A 44 -40.43 -17.46 21.99
C LYS A 44 -41.68 -17.89 21.22
N ALA A 45 -41.51 -18.79 20.24
CA ALA A 45 -42.54 -19.77 19.87
C ALA A 45 -41.89 -21.03 19.29
N GLN A 46 -42.14 -22.17 19.93
CA GLN A 46 -41.93 -23.51 19.40
C GLN A 46 -43.03 -23.83 18.39
N LEU A 47 -42.75 -24.67 17.38
CA LEU A 47 -43.60 -25.79 16.93
C LEU A 47 -42.86 -26.64 15.87
N ALA A 48 -43.35 -27.87 15.72
CA ALA A 48 -42.63 -29.08 15.36
C ALA A 48 -42.58 -29.45 13.86
N ASP A 49 -41.50 -30.16 13.51
CA ASP A 49 -41.37 -31.38 12.69
C ASP A 49 -41.73 -31.38 11.19
N GLY A 50 -40.84 -31.99 10.38
CA GLY A 50 -41.06 -32.27 8.95
C GLY A 50 -39.80 -32.19 8.07
N ASP A 51 -39.12 -33.32 7.92
CA ASP A 51 -38.02 -33.60 7.00
C ASP A 51 -38.16 -32.96 5.60
N ARG A 52 -37.10 -32.25 5.18
CA ARG A 52 -36.44 -32.41 3.87
C ARG A 52 -35.12 -31.64 3.85
N GLN A 53 -34.02 -32.39 3.93
CA GLN A 53 -32.70 -31.95 3.54
C GLN A 53 -32.71 -31.38 2.11
N THR A 54 -32.59 -30.07 2.00
CA THR A 54 -31.92 -29.43 0.88
C THR A 54 -30.79 -28.60 1.46
N LEU A 55 -29.58 -29.16 1.38
CA LEU A 55 -28.33 -28.47 1.68
C LEU A 55 -28.31 -27.16 0.86
N LEU A 56 -28.51 -26.04 1.55
CA LEU A 56 -28.22 -24.72 0.99
C LEU A 56 -26.72 -24.68 0.61
N PRO A 57 -26.35 -24.03 -0.51
CA PRO A 57 -24.96 -23.85 -0.84
C PRO A 57 -24.28 -23.07 0.29
N SER A 58 -23.16 -23.60 0.76
CA SER A 58 -22.33 -23.03 1.81
C SER A 58 -22.12 -21.52 1.61
N CYS A 59 -22.51 -20.72 2.60
CA CYS A 59 -22.24 -19.27 2.64
C CYS A 59 -20.75 -18.94 2.37
N GLY A 60 -19.84 -19.86 2.70
CA GLY A 60 -18.39 -19.74 2.48
C GLY A 60 -17.94 -19.65 1.02
N THR A 61 -18.57 -20.35 0.07
CA THR A 61 -18.17 -20.26 -1.35
C THR A 61 -18.54 -18.92 -1.97
N LYS A 62 -19.72 -18.39 -1.62
CA LYS A 62 -20.18 -17.09 -2.12
C LYS A 62 -19.37 -15.92 -1.55
N LEU A 63 -18.94 -16.02 -0.28
CA LEU A 63 -18.06 -15.04 0.35
C LEU A 63 -16.64 -15.09 -0.23
N ALA A 64 -16.09 -16.28 -0.43
CA ALA A 64 -14.77 -16.45 -1.06
C ALA A 64 -14.76 -15.95 -2.52
N GLU A 65 -15.82 -16.21 -3.29
CA GLU A 65 -16.01 -15.63 -4.62
C GLU A 65 -16.03 -14.10 -4.55
N VAL A 66 -16.87 -13.50 -3.68
CA VAL A 66 -16.96 -12.03 -3.55
C VAL A 66 -15.62 -11.41 -3.16
N ALA A 67 -14.86 -12.02 -2.25
CA ALA A 67 -13.53 -11.57 -1.88
C ALA A 67 -12.55 -11.63 -3.07
N ALA A 68 -12.51 -12.75 -3.81
CA ALA A 68 -11.69 -12.87 -5.00
C ALA A 68 -12.04 -11.84 -6.08
N TRP A 69 -13.34 -11.58 -6.29
CA TRP A 69 -13.80 -10.54 -7.22
C TRP A 69 -13.40 -9.13 -6.78
N GLN A 70 -13.44 -8.84 -5.47
CA GLN A 70 -12.99 -7.55 -4.93
C GLN A 70 -11.49 -7.35 -5.15
N THR A 71 -10.68 -8.37 -4.91
CA THR A 71 -9.22 -8.33 -5.16
C THR A 71 -8.91 -8.05 -6.63
N LEU A 72 -9.56 -8.76 -7.55
CA LEU A 72 -9.36 -8.54 -9.00
C LEU A 72 -9.76 -7.13 -9.44
N ALA A 73 -10.82 -6.57 -8.85
CA ALA A 73 -11.35 -5.28 -9.26
C ALA A 73 -10.32 -4.15 -9.10
N TRP A 74 -9.64 -4.05 -7.95
CA TRP A 74 -8.65 -3.00 -7.74
C TRP A 74 -7.27 -3.34 -8.32
N ARG A 75 -6.89 -4.62 -8.39
CA ARG A 75 -5.64 -5.06 -9.04
C ARG A 75 -5.59 -4.66 -10.51
N ASP A 76 -6.69 -4.85 -11.23
CA ASP A 76 -6.72 -4.65 -12.68
C ASP A 76 -7.32 -3.31 -13.12
N ALA A 77 -7.83 -2.49 -12.18
CA ALA A 77 -8.56 -1.25 -12.50
C ALA A 77 -7.79 -0.29 -13.41
N PHE A 78 -6.46 -0.23 -13.24
CA PHE A 78 -5.57 0.72 -13.90
C PHE A 78 -4.29 0.10 -14.46
N SER A 79 -4.17 -1.22 -14.50
CA SER A 79 -2.95 -1.91 -14.96
C SER A 79 -2.53 -1.48 -16.37
N MET A 80 -3.50 -1.18 -17.25
CA MET A 80 -3.29 -0.73 -18.63
C MET A 80 -3.71 0.72 -18.89
N ALA A 81 -3.87 1.52 -17.84
CA ALA A 81 -4.25 2.92 -17.96
C ALA A 81 -3.02 3.84 -17.92
N PRO A 82 -3.03 4.98 -18.65
CA PRO A 82 -1.95 5.96 -18.56
C PRO A 82 -1.91 6.70 -17.22
N TYR A 83 -2.98 6.56 -16.41
CA TYR A 83 -3.06 7.07 -15.05
C TYR A 83 -3.64 6.00 -14.13
N PHE A 84 -3.03 5.85 -12.97
CA PHE A 84 -3.64 5.25 -11.80
C PHE A 84 -4.43 6.34 -11.06
N LEU A 85 -5.70 6.03 -10.76
CA LEU A 85 -6.61 6.95 -10.11
C LEU A 85 -7.13 6.29 -8.84
N GLU A 86 -7.04 6.99 -7.72
CA GLU A 86 -7.63 6.55 -6.47
C GLU A 86 -8.23 7.73 -5.71
N VAL A 87 -9.01 7.43 -4.68
CA VAL A 87 -9.47 8.43 -3.72
C VAL A 87 -8.82 8.14 -2.38
N ILE A 88 -8.17 9.14 -1.80
CA ILE A 88 -7.45 9.07 -0.52
C ILE A 88 -7.97 10.20 0.36
N ASN A 89 -8.58 9.85 1.49
CA ASN A 89 -9.20 10.79 2.44
C ASN A 89 -10.09 11.84 1.74
N ASN A 90 -10.99 11.35 0.87
CA ASN A 90 -11.90 12.14 0.02
C ASN A 90 -11.23 13.09 -0.99
N LYS A 91 -9.92 12.97 -1.21
CA LYS A 91 -9.18 13.71 -2.23
C LYS A 91 -8.76 12.79 -3.38
N PRO A 92 -8.80 13.25 -4.64
CA PRO A 92 -8.34 12.46 -5.76
C PRO A 92 -6.81 12.31 -5.73
N LEU A 93 -6.33 11.09 -5.89
CA LEU A 93 -4.95 10.78 -6.22
C LEU A 93 -4.86 10.49 -7.73
N ARG A 94 -3.96 11.19 -8.42
CA ARG A 94 -3.66 10.99 -9.84
C ARG A 94 -2.19 10.70 -10.03
N ILE A 95 -1.88 9.48 -10.47
CA ILE A 95 -0.51 9.03 -10.72
C ILE A 95 -0.37 8.69 -12.20
N LYS A 96 0.50 9.41 -12.90
CA LYS A 96 0.89 9.10 -14.27
C LYS A 96 1.66 7.78 -14.29
N GLN A 97 1.35 6.95 -15.29
CA GLN A 97 2.02 5.69 -15.57
C GLN A 97 2.58 5.70 -16.99
N VAL A 98 3.67 4.97 -17.19
CA VAL A 98 4.21 4.67 -18.52
C VAL A 98 4.26 3.16 -18.66
N LEU A 99 3.40 2.63 -19.51
CA LEU A 99 3.31 1.20 -19.74
C LEU A 99 4.57 0.69 -20.45
N GLN A 100 4.87 -0.60 -20.24
CA GLN A 100 5.98 -1.28 -20.93
C GLN A 100 7.36 -0.64 -20.66
N GLY A 101 7.60 -0.13 -19.46
CA GLY A 101 8.90 0.43 -19.06
C GLY A 101 10.08 -0.52 -19.26
N GLU A 102 9.87 -1.83 -19.05
CA GLU A 102 10.86 -2.88 -19.28
C GLU A 102 11.33 -2.94 -20.74
N LEU A 103 10.43 -2.72 -21.70
CA LEU A 103 10.77 -2.74 -23.13
C LEU A 103 11.55 -1.50 -23.58
N ASN A 104 11.50 -0.43 -22.78
CA ASN A 104 12.08 0.87 -23.09
C ASN A 104 13.31 1.20 -22.22
N GLY A 105 13.82 0.22 -21.45
CA GLY A 105 15.03 0.39 -20.63
C GLY A 105 14.82 1.09 -19.29
N PHE A 106 13.56 1.33 -18.88
CA PHE A 106 13.22 1.99 -17.61
C PHE A 106 12.86 1.02 -16.49
N GLY A 107 12.76 -0.28 -16.80
CA GLY A 107 12.40 -1.31 -15.82
C GLY A 107 10.93 -1.27 -15.40
N THR A 108 10.65 -1.77 -14.19
CA THR A 108 9.29 -1.98 -13.66
C THR A 108 8.73 -0.79 -12.88
N GLY A 109 9.53 0.24 -12.60
CA GLY A 109 9.14 1.38 -11.76
C GLY A 109 8.17 2.39 -12.40
N LEU A 110 7.59 2.11 -13.57
CA LEU A 110 6.75 3.07 -14.30
C LEU A 110 5.24 2.84 -14.17
N THR A 111 4.82 1.85 -13.38
CA THR A 111 3.41 1.53 -13.09
C THR A 111 3.19 1.32 -11.60
N VAL A 112 1.97 1.56 -11.13
CA VAL A 112 1.57 1.28 -9.74
C VAL A 112 1.31 -0.22 -9.58
N TRP A 113 2.06 -0.87 -8.69
CA TRP A 113 1.97 -2.30 -8.43
C TRP A 113 0.87 -2.63 -7.42
N PRO A 114 0.26 -3.83 -7.44
CA PRO A 114 -0.77 -4.25 -6.49
C PRO A 114 -0.39 -4.07 -5.02
N ALA A 115 0.85 -4.38 -4.62
CA ALA A 115 1.30 -4.20 -3.25
C ALA A 115 1.39 -2.71 -2.85
N ALA A 116 1.61 -1.80 -3.80
CA ALA A 116 1.52 -0.36 -3.53
C ALA A 116 0.08 0.06 -3.24
N CYS A 117 -0.92 -0.47 -3.95
CA CYS A 117 -2.35 -0.22 -3.67
C CYS A 117 -2.73 -0.66 -2.24
N VAL A 118 -2.29 -1.85 -1.83
CA VAL A 118 -2.51 -2.36 -0.47
C VAL A 118 -1.84 -1.45 0.56
N LEU A 119 -0.60 -1.02 0.34
CA LEU A 119 0.11 -0.14 1.27
C LEU A 119 -0.54 1.23 1.39
N ILE A 120 -0.95 1.85 0.28
CA ILE A 120 -1.69 3.12 0.27
C ILE A 120 -2.94 3.02 1.14
N LYS A 121 -3.69 1.94 1.00
CA LYS A 121 -4.97 1.74 1.71
C LYS A 121 -4.78 1.32 3.15
N TYR A 122 -3.70 0.60 3.47
CA TYR A 122 -3.24 0.40 4.84
C TYR A 122 -2.93 1.74 5.52
N LEU A 123 -2.12 2.61 4.89
CA LEU A 123 -1.80 3.93 5.44
C LEU A 123 -3.06 4.79 5.62
N GLU A 124 -3.99 4.79 4.66
CA GLU A 124 -5.26 5.51 4.78
C GLU A 124 -6.08 4.98 5.96
N TYR A 125 -6.23 3.66 6.07
CA TYR A 125 -6.99 3.03 7.15
C TYR A 125 -6.39 3.34 8.53
N GLN A 126 -5.08 3.18 8.68
CA GLN A 126 -4.37 3.48 9.92
C GLN A 126 -4.40 4.98 10.25
N SER A 127 -4.33 5.86 9.25
CA SER A 127 -4.44 7.31 9.50
C SER A 127 -5.82 7.75 10.01
N ALA A 128 -6.87 6.97 9.76
CA ALA A 128 -8.21 7.28 10.26
C ALA A 128 -8.45 6.78 11.70
N HIS A 129 -7.68 5.78 12.15
CA HIS A 129 -7.91 5.10 13.44
C HIS A 129 -6.79 5.35 14.45
N THR A 130 -5.53 5.37 14.01
CA THR A 130 -4.37 5.33 14.91
C THR A 130 -3.11 6.00 14.35
N VAL A 131 -3.21 7.25 13.84
CA VAL A 131 -2.08 8.02 13.29
C VAL A 131 -0.84 8.01 14.20
N LYS A 132 -1.03 8.19 15.51
CA LYS A 132 0.06 8.25 16.49
C LYS A 132 0.82 6.93 16.63
N GLU A 133 0.21 5.82 16.22
CA GLU A 133 0.90 4.54 16.20
C GLU A 133 1.84 4.45 15.01
N LEU A 134 1.51 5.00 13.84
CA LEU A 134 2.37 4.95 12.65
C LEU A 134 3.62 5.82 12.80
N VAL A 135 3.45 7.06 13.29
CA VAL A 135 4.56 8.00 13.46
C VAL A 135 4.40 8.79 14.76
N ASN A 136 5.43 8.79 15.60
CA ASN A 136 5.45 9.49 16.89
C ASN A 136 6.15 10.84 16.78
N SER A 137 5.71 11.68 15.84
CA SER A 137 6.23 13.02 15.59
C SER A 137 5.12 13.91 15.05
N ASP A 138 5.07 15.17 15.49
CA ASP A 138 4.09 16.16 15.02
C ASP A 138 4.43 16.69 13.61
N ASN A 139 5.67 16.49 13.15
CA ASN A 139 6.15 16.98 11.87
C ASN A 139 7.12 15.97 11.24
N PRO A 140 6.64 14.75 10.89
CA PRO A 140 7.54 13.66 10.59
C PRO A 140 8.25 13.81 9.25
N PHE A 141 9.46 13.25 9.18
CA PHE A 141 10.20 13.03 7.95
C PHE A 141 9.92 11.61 7.43
N LEU A 142 9.28 11.51 6.27
CA LEU A 142 9.01 10.26 5.58
C LEU A 142 9.96 10.06 4.40
N LEU A 143 10.43 8.83 4.21
CA LEU A 143 11.27 8.43 3.08
C LEU A 143 10.64 7.22 2.39
N GLU A 144 10.51 7.24 1.07
CA GLU A 144 10.12 6.07 0.29
C GLU A 144 11.33 5.57 -0.50
N LEU A 145 11.60 4.26 -0.41
CA LEU A 145 12.65 3.58 -1.19
C LEU A 145 12.00 2.76 -2.31
N GLY A 146 12.53 2.88 -3.53
CA GLY A 146 11.98 2.18 -4.68
C GLY A 146 10.59 2.71 -5.04
N SER A 147 10.45 4.04 -5.03
CA SER A 147 9.19 4.75 -5.21
C SER A 147 8.50 4.44 -6.55
N GLY A 148 9.26 4.09 -7.60
CA GLY A 148 8.76 3.94 -8.96
C GLY A 148 8.00 5.17 -9.42
N THR A 149 6.66 5.10 -9.46
CA THR A 149 5.81 6.23 -9.80
C THR A 149 5.66 7.26 -8.67
N GLY A 150 6.05 6.92 -7.44
CA GLY A 150 5.87 7.73 -6.23
C GLY A 150 4.49 7.61 -5.58
N ALA A 151 3.70 6.59 -5.94
CA ALA A 151 2.29 6.52 -5.54
C ALA A 151 2.12 6.42 -4.01
N VAL A 152 2.94 5.62 -3.33
CA VAL A 152 2.82 5.43 -1.87
C VAL A 152 3.32 6.67 -1.13
N GLY A 153 4.49 7.21 -1.48
CA GLY A 153 5.01 8.40 -0.82
C GLY A 153 4.12 9.65 -1.01
N ILE A 154 3.55 9.86 -2.21
CA ILE A 154 2.55 10.92 -2.43
C ILE A 154 1.31 10.70 -1.56
N SER A 155 0.84 9.45 -1.46
CA SER A 155 -0.29 9.11 -0.59
C SER A 155 0.01 9.38 0.88
N ALA A 156 1.22 9.04 1.33
CA ALA A 156 1.67 9.33 2.69
C ALA A 156 1.72 10.84 2.97
N ALA A 157 2.17 11.65 1.99
CA ALA A 157 2.13 13.10 2.05
C ALA A 157 0.70 13.67 2.15
N MET A 158 -0.31 12.99 1.57
CA MET A 158 -1.72 13.36 1.69
C MET A 158 -2.32 13.02 3.07
N LEU A 159 -1.77 12.01 3.75
CA LEU A 159 -2.41 11.38 4.92
C LEU A 159 -1.76 11.77 6.27
N LEU A 160 -0.43 11.85 6.34
CA LEU A 160 0.30 11.76 7.61
C LEU A 160 0.78 13.11 8.18
N GLN A 161 0.30 14.25 7.66
CA GLN A 161 0.70 15.59 8.11
C GLN A 161 2.23 15.76 8.22
N ALA A 162 2.96 15.16 7.28
CA ALA A 162 4.42 15.14 7.30
C ALA A 162 4.99 16.54 7.10
N GLY A 163 6.08 16.84 7.80
CA GLY A 163 6.87 18.03 7.48
C GLY A 163 7.57 17.89 6.14
N ARG A 164 8.02 16.66 5.86
CA ARG A 164 8.82 16.34 4.69
C ARG A 164 8.60 14.92 4.22
N VAL A 165 8.49 14.74 2.91
CA VAL A 165 8.44 13.43 2.26
C VAL A 165 9.44 13.43 1.11
N VAL A 166 10.33 12.44 1.10
CA VAL A 166 11.30 12.25 0.01
C VAL A 166 11.03 10.93 -0.69
N LEU A 167 10.81 11.01 -2.00
CA LEU A 167 10.65 9.86 -2.88
C LEU A 167 12.01 9.51 -3.48
N THR A 168 12.41 8.23 -3.44
CA THR A 168 13.71 7.81 -3.97
C THR A 168 13.63 6.56 -4.81
N ASP A 169 14.41 6.58 -5.89
CA ASP A 169 14.60 5.45 -6.80
C ASP A 169 15.89 5.69 -7.62
N LEU A 170 16.13 4.83 -8.60
CA LEU A 170 17.17 5.02 -9.60
C LEU A 170 16.90 6.24 -10.49
N ASP A 171 17.97 6.85 -11.00
CA ASP A 171 17.89 8.08 -11.80
C ASP A 171 17.04 7.92 -13.08
N ASN A 172 17.02 6.73 -13.67
CA ASN A 172 16.25 6.45 -14.88
C ASN A 172 14.73 6.59 -14.70
N VAL A 173 14.19 6.48 -13.47
CA VAL A 173 12.75 6.70 -13.19
C VAL A 173 12.46 8.03 -12.48
N ARG A 174 13.50 8.83 -12.22
CA ARG A 174 13.36 10.17 -11.59
C ARG A 174 12.32 11.05 -12.27
N PHE A 175 12.31 11.06 -13.60
CA PHE A 175 11.40 11.90 -14.40
C PHE A 175 9.92 11.63 -14.11
N ILE A 176 9.53 10.38 -13.82
CA ILE A 176 8.12 10.04 -13.56
C ILE A 176 7.73 10.41 -12.12
N MET A 177 8.65 10.25 -11.17
CA MET A 177 8.47 10.73 -9.80
C MET A 177 8.25 12.25 -9.79
N GLU A 178 9.11 13.02 -10.46
CA GLU A 178 9.00 14.48 -10.54
C GLU A 178 7.68 14.90 -11.21
N ALA A 179 7.27 14.24 -12.29
CA ALA A 179 6.01 14.50 -12.94
C ALA A 179 4.79 14.25 -12.01
N ASN A 180 4.84 13.21 -11.19
CA ASN A 180 3.75 12.87 -10.28
C ASN A 180 3.72 13.77 -9.04
N VAL A 181 4.87 14.20 -8.52
CA VAL A 181 4.95 15.24 -7.47
C VAL A 181 4.35 16.55 -7.99
N ALA A 182 4.71 16.97 -9.21
CA ALA A 182 4.16 18.18 -9.82
C ALA A 182 2.64 18.06 -10.02
N LEU A 183 2.13 16.91 -10.47
CA LEU A 183 0.68 16.67 -10.59
C LEU A 183 -0.03 16.75 -9.23
N ALA A 184 0.53 16.14 -8.18
CA ALA A 184 -0.06 16.18 -6.84
C ALA A 184 -0.12 17.60 -6.27
N GLN A 185 0.88 18.44 -6.58
CA GLN A 185 0.88 19.86 -6.21
C GLN A 185 -0.13 20.68 -7.03
N GLN A 186 -0.20 20.45 -8.34
CA GLN A 186 -1.15 21.12 -9.25
C GLN A 186 -2.60 20.82 -8.88
N ASP A 187 -2.89 19.57 -8.51
CA ASP A 187 -4.22 19.11 -8.10
C ASP A 187 -4.56 19.48 -6.64
N GLU A 188 -3.66 20.18 -5.93
CA GLU A 188 -3.76 20.50 -4.49
C GLU A 188 -4.07 19.27 -3.61
N ALA A 189 -3.60 18.09 -4.04
CA ALA A 189 -3.82 16.83 -3.34
C ALA A 189 -3.08 16.82 -1.99
N VAL A 190 -1.85 17.33 -1.98
CA VAL A 190 -0.96 17.41 -0.81
C VAL A 190 -1.10 18.78 -0.14
N ASN A 191 -1.05 18.81 1.20
CA ASN A 191 -1.13 20.05 1.95
C ASN A 191 0.13 20.92 1.73
N LYS A 192 -0.04 22.24 1.61
CA LYS A 192 1.04 23.21 1.30
C LYS A 192 2.17 23.24 2.32
N HIS A 193 1.95 22.78 3.55
CA HIS A 193 3.02 22.67 4.56
C HIS A 193 3.97 21.48 4.33
N VAL A 194 3.52 20.46 3.59
CA VAL A 194 4.30 19.24 3.37
C VAL A 194 5.35 19.52 2.30
N THR A 195 6.63 19.39 2.65
CA THR A 195 7.73 19.47 1.69
C THR A 195 7.88 18.13 0.97
N LEU A 196 7.31 18.00 -0.23
CA LEU A 196 7.40 16.79 -1.06
C LEU A 196 8.52 16.93 -2.10
N GLN A 197 9.51 16.04 -2.05
CA GLN A 197 10.73 16.09 -2.84
C GLN A 197 11.03 14.74 -3.51
N VAL A 198 11.84 14.80 -4.57
CA VAL A 198 12.38 13.63 -5.25
C VAL A 198 13.90 13.66 -5.13
N ASP A 199 14.50 12.52 -4.85
CA ASP A 199 15.95 12.33 -4.90
C ASP A 199 16.28 10.99 -5.55
N THR A 200 17.54 10.79 -5.91
CA THR A 200 18.01 9.51 -6.45
C THR A 200 18.75 8.74 -5.37
N TYR A 201 18.50 7.44 -5.30
CA TYR A 201 19.22 6.58 -4.38
C TYR A 201 19.34 5.15 -4.92
N GLU A 202 20.56 4.79 -5.31
CA GLU A 202 20.92 3.42 -5.63
C GLU A 202 21.32 2.69 -4.34
N TRP A 203 20.56 1.64 -4.00
CA TRP A 203 20.80 0.87 -2.79
C TRP A 203 22.20 0.25 -2.79
N GLY A 204 22.82 0.17 -1.61
CA GLY A 204 24.22 -0.23 -1.46
C GLY A 204 25.20 0.95 -1.48
N LEU A 205 24.85 2.06 -2.13
CA LEU A 205 25.66 3.29 -2.08
C LEU A 205 25.43 4.08 -0.77
N LEU A 206 26.26 5.11 -0.57
CA LEU A 206 26.08 6.04 0.55
C LEU A 206 24.87 6.96 0.26
N PRO A 207 23.94 7.12 1.22
CA PRO A 207 22.83 8.06 1.07
C PRO A 207 23.34 9.50 1.04
N SER A 208 22.62 10.37 0.32
CA SER A 208 22.92 11.80 0.27
C SER A 208 22.55 12.49 1.59
N GLU A 209 23.07 13.70 1.80
CA GLU A 209 22.69 14.56 2.94
C GLU A 209 21.20 14.92 2.94
N ASN A 210 20.56 14.84 1.76
CA ASN A 210 19.13 15.08 1.61
C ASN A 210 18.30 13.94 2.23
N LEU A 211 18.84 12.71 2.30
CA LEU A 211 18.16 11.55 2.90
C LEU A 211 18.45 11.39 4.38
N ILE A 212 19.68 11.69 4.81
CA ILE A 212 20.08 11.68 6.22
C ILE A 212 21.13 12.76 6.48
N LEU A 213 21.12 13.35 7.67
CA LEU A 213 22.18 14.25 8.14
C LEU A 213 22.73 13.70 9.46
N PRO A 214 23.72 12.79 9.42
CA PRO A 214 24.25 12.13 10.62
C PRO A 214 24.83 13.11 11.65
N SER A 215 25.44 14.21 11.20
CA SER A 215 25.99 15.27 12.06
C SER A 215 24.94 15.98 12.90
N GLU A 216 23.70 16.01 12.42
CA GLU A 216 22.56 16.67 13.07
C GLU A 216 21.55 15.66 13.63
N ASN A 217 21.88 14.36 13.56
CA ASN A 217 21.01 13.25 13.93
C ASN A 217 19.63 13.28 13.23
N VAL A 218 19.59 13.73 11.98
CA VAL A 218 18.36 13.77 11.17
C VAL A 218 18.22 12.47 10.38
N TYR A 219 17.21 11.69 10.74
CA TYR A 219 16.85 10.42 10.10
C TYR A 219 15.34 10.39 9.82
N PRO A 220 14.87 9.58 8.86
CA PRO A 220 13.45 9.37 8.64
C PRO A 220 12.76 8.80 9.89
N ASP A 221 11.59 9.33 10.22
CA ASP A 221 10.69 8.75 11.21
C ASP A 221 9.97 7.52 10.65
N LEU A 222 9.68 7.54 9.35
CA LEU A 222 9.03 6.45 8.62
C LEU A 222 9.72 6.19 7.29
N ILE A 223 10.06 4.94 7.04
CA ILE A 223 10.51 4.46 5.74
C ILE A 223 9.42 3.58 5.13
N LEU A 224 9.05 3.86 3.88
CA LEU A 224 8.07 3.10 3.11
C LEU A 224 8.77 2.35 1.98
N VAL A 225 8.37 1.09 1.76
CA VAL A 225 8.86 0.26 0.66
C VAL A 225 7.69 -0.51 0.08
N SER A 226 7.47 -0.45 -1.24
CA SER A 226 6.40 -1.21 -1.88
C SER A 226 6.93 -2.09 -3.01
N ASP A 227 6.80 -3.40 -2.83
CA ASP A 227 7.12 -4.44 -3.83
C ASP A 227 8.59 -4.47 -4.32
N CYS A 228 9.53 -4.12 -3.46
CA CYS A 228 10.95 -4.05 -3.81
C CYS A 228 11.74 -5.35 -3.59
N ILE A 229 11.12 -6.40 -3.06
CA ILE A 229 11.78 -7.69 -2.77
C ILE A 229 11.50 -8.64 -3.94
N LEU A 230 12.25 -8.47 -5.03
CA LEU A 230 12.11 -9.27 -6.24
C LEU A 230 13.46 -9.73 -6.79
N PRO A 231 14.03 -10.85 -6.27
CA PRO A 231 15.38 -11.33 -6.57
C PRO A 231 15.71 -11.57 -8.04
N ARG A 232 14.68 -11.77 -8.88
CA ARG A 232 14.85 -11.88 -10.34
C ARG A 232 15.30 -10.58 -10.98
N LEU A 233 15.00 -9.44 -10.36
CA LEU A 233 15.30 -8.11 -10.87
C LEU A 233 16.39 -7.43 -10.04
N TYR A 234 16.32 -7.54 -8.71
CA TYR A 234 17.19 -6.79 -7.80
C TYR A 234 17.67 -7.67 -6.62
N PRO A 235 18.94 -7.57 -6.21
CA PRO A 235 19.44 -8.27 -5.02
C PRO A 235 18.78 -7.74 -3.74
N ILE A 236 18.59 -8.60 -2.75
CA ILE A 236 17.94 -8.27 -1.46
C ILE A 236 18.91 -7.50 -0.55
N GLU A 237 20.18 -7.88 -0.56
CA GLU A 237 21.20 -7.38 0.36
C GLU A 237 21.37 -5.86 0.30
N PRO A 238 21.44 -5.19 -0.87
CA PRO A 238 21.54 -3.74 -0.92
C PRO A 238 20.36 -3.00 -0.30
N LEU A 239 19.13 -3.52 -0.43
CA LEU A 239 17.95 -2.94 0.23
C LEU A 239 18.08 -3.03 1.76
N VAL A 240 18.52 -4.18 2.28
CA VAL A 240 18.76 -4.36 3.72
C VAL A 240 19.84 -3.39 4.22
N GLU A 241 20.92 -3.21 3.46
CA GLU A 241 21.97 -2.25 3.79
C GLU A 241 21.46 -0.80 3.79
N ALA A 242 20.64 -0.43 2.80
CA ALA A 242 19.98 0.87 2.74
C ALA A 242 19.11 1.11 3.98
N LEU A 243 18.19 0.19 4.28
CA LEU A 243 17.32 0.28 5.47
C LEU A 243 18.13 0.41 6.76
N THR A 244 19.24 -0.34 6.89
CA THR A 244 20.13 -0.26 8.06
C THR A 244 20.81 1.11 8.18
N LYS A 245 21.33 1.66 7.08
CA LYS A 245 22.02 2.97 7.08
C LYS A 245 21.06 4.13 7.37
N LEU A 246 19.83 4.02 6.87
CA LEU A 246 18.80 5.05 6.94
C LEU A 246 17.98 5.03 8.23
N SER A 247 18.09 4.00 9.07
CA SER A 247 17.24 3.86 10.27
C SER A 247 17.96 4.14 11.58
N ARG A 248 17.24 4.69 12.54
CA ARG A 248 17.61 4.79 13.97
C ARG A 248 16.54 4.15 14.85
N SER A 249 16.69 4.23 16.16
CA SER A 249 15.75 3.62 17.13
C SER A 249 14.33 4.17 17.02
N HIS A 250 14.17 5.42 16.60
CA HIS A 250 12.86 6.04 16.36
C HIS A 250 12.26 5.69 14.98
N THR A 251 13.07 5.21 14.04
CA THR A 251 12.62 4.95 12.67
C THR A 251 11.74 3.70 12.64
N ARG A 252 10.56 3.84 12.05
CA ARG A 252 9.71 2.73 11.66
C ARG A 252 9.84 2.46 10.17
N ILE A 253 9.80 1.19 9.79
CA ILE A 253 9.80 0.79 8.38
C ILE A 253 8.51 0.02 8.13
N ILE A 254 7.78 0.39 7.07
CA ILE A 254 6.61 -0.36 6.60
C ILE A 254 6.88 -0.84 5.17
N ILE A 255 6.76 -2.14 4.96
CA ILE A 255 6.98 -2.78 3.66
C ILE A 255 5.70 -3.46 3.21
N SER A 256 5.27 -3.25 1.97
CA SER A 256 4.33 -4.17 1.32
C SER A 256 5.07 -5.10 0.36
N TYR A 257 4.69 -6.37 0.39
CA TYR A 257 5.35 -7.44 -0.33
C TYR A 257 4.33 -8.35 -1.00
N GLU A 258 4.42 -8.51 -2.33
CA GLU A 258 3.65 -9.54 -3.04
C GLU A 258 4.44 -10.85 -3.08
N CYS A 259 3.91 -11.85 -2.37
CA CYS A 259 4.42 -13.21 -2.27
C CYS A 259 4.43 -13.88 -3.63
N ARG A 260 5.63 -14.15 -4.15
CA ARG A 260 5.83 -14.84 -5.42
C ARG A 260 6.51 -16.17 -5.19
N HIS A 261 6.08 -17.20 -5.91
CA HIS A 261 6.68 -18.52 -5.79
C HIS A 261 8.04 -18.60 -6.50
N PHE A 262 9.03 -19.10 -5.79
CA PHE A 262 10.37 -19.41 -6.29
C PHE A 262 10.72 -20.84 -5.88
N GLN A 263 11.12 -21.66 -6.85
CA GLN A 263 11.25 -23.11 -6.65
C GLN A 263 12.33 -23.52 -5.62
N HIS A 264 13.38 -22.71 -5.48
CA HIS A 264 14.58 -23.06 -4.70
C HIS A 264 15.06 -21.92 -3.78
N PHE A 265 14.22 -20.91 -3.59
CA PHE A 265 14.60 -19.71 -2.85
C PHE A 265 13.36 -19.11 -2.22
N ASP A 266 13.42 -18.68 -0.97
CA ASP A 266 12.34 -17.94 -0.34
C ASP A 266 12.80 -16.49 -0.12
N PRO A 267 12.31 -15.51 -0.92
CA PRO A 267 12.70 -14.12 -0.78
C PRO A 267 12.28 -13.50 0.55
N LYS A 268 11.12 -13.89 1.09
CA LYS A 268 10.63 -13.42 2.40
C LYS A 268 11.59 -13.89 3.47
N GLN A 269 11.82 -15.20 3.54
CA GLN A 269 12.73 -15.78 4.54
C GLN A 269 14.13 -15.14 4.47
N ARG A 270 14.70 -15.01 3.26
CA ARG A 270 16.02 -14.40 3.09
C ARG A 270 16.06 -12.94 3.56
N PHE A 271 15.06 -12.14 3.23
CA PHE A 271 14.99 -10.74 3.68
C PHE A 271 14.89 -10.65 5.20
N TRP A 272 14.04 -11.48 5.82
CA TRP A 272 13.85 -11.51 7.27
C TRP A 272 15.13 -11.89 8.01
N GLU A 273 15.81 -12.97 7.60
CA GLU A 273 17.09 -13.40 8.19
C GLU A 273 18.15 -12.28 8.12
N LEU A 274 18.22 -11.56 7.00
CA LEU A 274 19.16 -10.46 6.82
C LEU A 274 18.85 -9.26 7.73
N MET A 275 17.57 -8.91 7.91
CA MET A 275 17.15 -7.81 8.79
C MET A 275 17.35 -8.17 10.27
N GLU A 276 17.03 -9.39 10.68
CA GLU A 276 17.30 -9.89 12.04
C GLU A 276 18.79 -9.87 12.38
N ALA A 277 19.64 -10.28 11.43
CA ALA A 277 21.10 -10.19 11.58
C ALA A 277 21.62 -8.75 11.74
N LYS A 278 20.80 -7.74 11.42
CA LYS A 278 21.06 -6.30 11.63
C LYS A 278 20.36 -5.75 12.87
N ASN A 279 19.84 -6.61 13.75
CA ASN A 279 19.11 -6.28 14.97
C ASN A 279 17.79 -5.53 14.74
N PHE A 280 17.07 -5.85 13.65
CA PHE A 280 15.70 -5.39 13.47
C PHE A 280 14.70 -6.46 13.93
N LEU A 281 13.57 -6.02 14.48
CA LEU A 281 12.41 -6.86 14.78
C LEU A 281 11.40 -6.68 13.66
N LEU A 282 10.88 -7.78 13.14
CA LEU A 282 9.89 -7.80 12.07
C LEU A 282 8.56 -8.32 12.62
N ARG A 283 7.47 -7.70 12.19
CA ARG A 283 6.09 -8.10 12.46
C ARG A 283 5.33 -8.12 11.15
N GLU A 284 4.74 -9.26 10.81
CA GLU A 284 3.70 -9.31 9.78
C GLU A 284 2.42 -8.73 10.38
N ILE A 285 1.81 -7.78 9.66
CA ILE A 285 0.60 -7.07 10.10
C ILE A 285 -0.60 -7.99 9.91
N ASP A 286 -1.46 -8.06 10.92
CA ASP A 286 -2.65 -8.89 10.84
C ASP A 286 -3.67 -8.28 9.85
N THR A 287 -4.36 -9.13 9.09
CA THR A 287 -5.32 -8.68 8.06
C THR A 287 -6.48 -7.83 8.60
N ASN A 288 -6.75 -7.84 9.91
CA ASN A 288 -7.74 -6.97 10.55
C ASN A 288 -7.24 -5.52 10.73
N GLU A 289 -5.94 -5.27 10.63
CA GLU A 289 -5.31 -3.94 10.60
C GLU A 289 -5.27 -3.37 9.16
N TYR A 290 -5.77 -4.10 8.16
CA TYR A 290 -5.84 -3.64 6.77
C TYR A 290 -7.16 -2.91 6.49
N HIS A 291 -7.18 -2.15 5.39
CA HIS A 291 -8.44 -1.72 4.81
C HIS A 291 -9.25 -2.95 4.34
N PRO A 292 -10.52 -3.14 4.78
CA PRO A 292 -11.29 -4.37 4.53
C PRO A 292 -11.50 -4.78 3.07
N GLN A 293 -11.33 -3.85 2.13
CA GLN A 293 -11.48 -4.09 0.68
C GLN A 293 -10.15 -4.31 -0.06
N PHE A 294 -9.01 -3.89 0.51
CA PHE A 294 -7.70 -3.94 -0.14
C PHE A 294 -6.83 -5.00 0.54
N ILE A 295 -7.31 -6.24 0.46
CA ILE A 295 -6.66 -7.43 0.99
C ILE A 295 -6.44 -8.41 -0.16
N ALA A 296 -5.30 -9.08 -0.17
CA ALA A 296 -5.00 -10.20 -1.07
C ALA A 296 -4.19 -11.24 -0.30
N ALA A 297 -4.46 -12.53 -0.54
CA ALA A 297 -3.83 -13.63 0.20
C ALA A 297 -2.32 -13.77 -0.05
N ASP A 298 -1.85 -13.18 -1.14
CA ASP A 298 -0.48 -13.13 -1.63
C ASP A 298 0.16 -11.75 -1.43
N ILE A 299 -0.46 -10.80 -0.72
CA ILE A 299 0.17 -9.51 -0.38
C ILE A 299 0.19 -9.33 1.13
N GLU A 300 1.39 -9.21 1.65
CA GLU A 300 1.67 -8.98 3.06
C GLU A 300 2.14 -7.54 3.28
N VAL A 301 1.91 -7.02 4.48
CA VAL A 301 2.44 -5.75 4.98
C VAL A 301 3.22 -6.07 6.24
N TRP A 302 4.46 -5.59 6.31
CA TRP A 302 5.35 -5.83 7.42
C TRP A 302 5.71 -4.52 8.10
N GLU A 303 5.79 -4.56 9.41
CA GLU A 303 6.35 -3.52 10.25
C GLU A 303 7.70 -3.96 10.78
N ILE A 304 8.70 -3.08 10.64
CA ILE A 304 10.07 -3.37 11.06
C ILE A 304 10.58 -2.20 11.89
N ILE A 305 11.16 -2.52 13.05
CA ILE A 305 11.71 -1.55 13.99
C ILE A 305 13.09 -1.99 14.46
N ASN A 306 13.97 -1.02 14.74
CA ASN A 306 15.28 -1.32 15.27
C ASN A 306 15.17 -1.74 16.75
N SER A 307 15.77 -2.87 17.12
CA SER A 307 15.72 -3.42 18.49
C SER A 307 16.67 -2.73 19.49
N SER A 308 17.58 -1.88 19.00
CA SER A 308 18.80 -1.47 19.73
C SER A 308 18.60 -0.63 21.01
N GLU A 309 17.38 -0.35 21.48
CA GLU A 309 17.15 0.47 22.68
C GLU A 309 16.06 -0.05 23.64
N ARG A 310 15.65 -1.33 23.60
CA ARG A 310 14.82 -1.90 24.69
C ARG A 310 15.60 -2.30 25.95
N ASN A 311 16.93 -2.10 25.97
CA ASN A 311 17.82 -2.47 27.08
C ASN A 311 18.52 -1.26 27.72
N LEU A 312 17.75 -0.23 28.09
CA LEU A 312 18.18 0.80 29.05
C LEU A 312 17.07 1.04 30.08
#